data_AF-A0A914SWE7-F1
#
_entry.id   AF-A0A914SWE7-F1
#
_cell.length_a   1.000
_cell.length_b   1.000
_cell.length_c   1.000
_cell.angle_alpha   90.00
_cell.angle_beta   90.00
_cell.angle_gamma   90.00
#
_symmetry.space_group_name_H-M   'P 1'
#
loop_
_entity.id
_entity.type
_entity.pdbx_description
1 polymer ?
#
loop_
_entity_poly.entity_id
_entity_poly.type
_entity_poly.pdbx_seq_one_letter_code
_entity_poly.pdbx_strand_id
1 'polypeptide(L)' 'MIGNARREVPKIDRNPSYPNNCDHCKIGFEDATLYDLHRGYHGYDNPFKCNRCGETCSSAVAFNLHLWRVKHD' A
#
# COMPACT_ATOMS: atom_id res chain seq x y z
N MET A 1 0.73 -35.21 13.46
CA MET A 1 1.33 -34.77 12.19
C MET A 1 0.68 -33.44 11.80
N ILE A 2 1.18 -32.30 12.27
CA ILE A 2 0.65 -30.99 11.82
C ILE A 2 1.38 -30.61 10.54
N GLY A 3 0.70 -30.76 9.40
CA GLY A 3 1.25 -30.38 8.10
C GLY A 3 1.30 -28.86 7.98
N ASN A 4 2.51 -28.29 7.95
CA ASN A 4 2.68 -26.89 7.57
C ASN A 4 2.50 -26.77 6.05
N ALA A 5 1.30 -26.41 5.63
CA ALA A 5 1.03 -25.98 4.27
C ALA A 5 1.89 -24.74 3.97
N ARG A 6 2.86 -24.87 3.06
CA ARG A 6 3.57 -23.71 2.51
C ARG A 6 2.53 -22.83 1.82
N ARG A 7 2.32 -21.62 2.33
CA ARG A 7 1.51 -20.61 1.63
C ARG A 7 2.27 -20.25 0.35
N GLU A 8 1.73 -20.61 -0.80
CA GLU A 8 2.24 -20.13 -2.07
C GLU A 8 1.99 -18.62 -2.12
N VAL A 9 3.07 -17.83 -2.14
CA VAL A 9 2.98 -16.38 -2.33
C VAL A 9 2.66 -16.15 -3.80
N PRO A 10 1.54 -15.49 -4.16
CA PRO A 10 1.20 -15.21 -5.54
C PRO A 10 2.36 -14.51 -6.25
N LYS A 11 2.74 -15.00 -7.43
CA LYS A 11 3.70 -14.32 -8.30
C LYS A 11 3.03 -13.08 -8.88
N ILE A 12 3.09 -11.99 -8.13
CA ILE A 12 2.69 -10.66 -8.59
C ILE A 12 3.70 -10.21 -9.65
N ASP A 13 3.20 -9.81 -10.82
CA ASP A 13 3.98 -9.24 -11.91
C ASP A 13 4.56 -7.89 -11.46
N ARG A 14 5.72 -7.94 -10.80
CA ARG A 14 6.47 -6.77 -10.36
C ARG A 14 6.93 -6.03 -11.61
N ASN A 15 6.61 -4.74 -11.70
CA ASN A 15 7.17 -3.89 -12.74
C ASN A 15 8.70 -3.83 -12.51
N PRO A 16 9.56 -4.25 -13.45
CA PRO A 16 11.01 -4.26 -13.26
C PRO A 16 11.60 -2.89 -12.89
N SER A 17 10.91 -1.79 -13.26
CA SER A 17 11.31 -0.43 -12.92
C SER A 17 11.01 -0.06 -11.46
N TYR A 18 10.12 -0.78 -10.78
CA TYR A 18 9.72 -0.49 -9.40
C TYR A 18 9.61 -1.79 -8.59
N PRO A 19 10.64 -2.16 -7.82
CA PRO A 19 10.66 -3.43 -7.09
C PRO A 19 9.57 -3.52 -6.02
N ASN A 20 9.07 -2.38 -5.52
CA ASN A 20 8.10 -2.31 -4.43
C ASN A 20 6.77 -1.76 -4.95
N ASN A 21 5.81 -2.63 -5.27
CA ASN A 21 4.46 -2.22 -5.68
C ASN A 21 3.47 -2.35 -4.53
N CYS A 22 2.60 -1.37 -4.37
CA CYS A 22 1.48 -1.44 -3.44
C CYS A 22 0.35 -2.30 -4.00
N ASP A 23 -0.10 -3.30 -3.24
CA ASP A 23 -1.14 -4.23 -3.70
C ASP A 23 -2.52 -3.58 -3.79
N HIS A 24 -2.77 -2.50 -3.06
CA HIS A 24 -4.06 -1.81 -3.02
C HIS A 24 -4.21 -0.76 -4.12
N CYS A 25 -3.18 0.07 -4.34
CA CYS A 25 -3.26 1.21 -5.25
C CYS A 25 -2.36 1.08 -6.49
N LYS A 26 -1.57 0.01 -6.58
CA LYS A 26 -0.66 -0.33 -7.70
C LYS A 26 0.44 0.71 -7.98
N ILE A 27 0.67 1.67 -7.08
CA ILE A 27 1.83 2.55 -7.16
C ILE A 27 3.11 1.73 -6.94
N GLY A 28 4.11 1.97 -7.79
CA GLY A 28 5.46 1.46 -7.64
C GLY A 28 6.39 2.45 -6.96
N PHE A 29 7.29 1.94 -6.13
CA PHE A 29 8.33 2.69 -5.45
C PHE A 29 9.69 2.07 -5.76
N GLU A 30 10.68 2.92 -6.02
CA GLU A 30 12.08 2.49 -6.18
C GLU A 30 12.72 2.17 -4.83
N ASP A 31 12.37 2.95 -3.81
CA ASP A 31 12.91 2.84 -2.45
C ASP A 31 11.95 2.08 -1.52
N ALA A 32 12.51 1.16 -0.72
CA ALA A 32 11.75 0.33 0.22
C ALA A 32 11.21 1.13 1.42
N THR A 33 11.93 2.17 1.86
CA THR A 33 11.50 3.04 2.96
C THR A 33 10.28 3.86 2.55
N LEU A 34 10.28 4.41 1.34
CA LEU A 34 9.13 5.12 0.79
C LEU A 34 7.91 4.20 0.65
N TYR A 35 8.13 2.95 0.23
CA TYR A 35 7.09 1.94 0.16
C TYR A 35 6.50 1.61 1.54
N ASP A 36 7.34 1.40 2.56
CA ASP A 36 6.89 1.10 3.91
C ASP A 36 6.10 2.26 4.52
N LEU A 37 6.59 3.49 4.33
CA LEU A 37 5.88 4.69 4.74
C LEU A 37 4.50 4.79 4.06
N HIS A 38 4.45 4.59 2.74
CA HIS A 38 3.21 4.60 1.97
C HIS A 38 2.20 3.58 2.50
N ARG A 39 2.63 2.33 2.72
CA ARG A 39 1.76 1.28 3.25
C ARG A 39 1.21 1.60 4.64
N GLY A 40 1.99 2.30 5.47
CA GLY A 40 1.57 2.73 6.80
C GLY A 40 0.39 3.69 6.82
N TYR A 41 0.12 4.40 5.71
CA TYR A 41 -1.03 5.28 5.57
C TYR A 41 -2.33 4.56 5.20
N HIS A 42 -2.27 3.34 4.68
CA HIS A 42 -3.46 2.56 4.42
C HIS A 42 -4.10 2.10 5.74
N GLY A 43 -5.42 2.25 5.85
CA GLY A 43 -6.18 1.79 7.00
C GLY A 43 -6.24 0.26 7.05
N TYR A 44 -6.28 -0.28 8.26
CA TYR A 44 -6.37 -1.73 8.49
C TYR A 44 -7.70 -2.34 8.04
N ASP A 45 -8.79 -1.58 8.15
CA ASP A 45 -10.16 -1.96 7.79
C ASP A 45 -10.51 -1.62 6.34
N ASN A 46 -9.93 -0.54 5.82
CA ASN A 46 -10.14 -0.08 4.46
C ASN A 46 -8.83 0.51 3.91
N PRO A 47 -8.28 -0.03 2.81
CA PRO A 47 -7.07 0.51 2.20
C PRO A 47 -7.16 2.00 1.86
N PHE A 48 -8.33 2.51 1.45
CA PHE A 48 -8.46 3.91 1.07
C PHE A 48 -8.90 4.83 2.21
N LYS A 49 -8.85 4.35 3.45
CA LYS A 49 -8.98 5.17 4.65
C LYS A 49 -7.58 5.53 5.16
N CYS A 50 -7.31 6.81 5.35
CA CYS A 50 -6.04 7.28 5.87
C CYS A 50 -5.89 6.85 7.34
N ASN A 51 -4.87 6.05 7.64
CA ASN A 51 -4.57 5.58 9.00
C ASN A 51 -4.11 6.71 9.94
N ARG A 52 -3.73 7.87 9.38
CA ARG A 52 -3.24 9.02 10.16
C ARG A 52 -4.36 9.97 10.59
N CYS A 53 -5.33 10.24 9.71
CA CYS A 53 -6.43 11.20 10.01
C CYS A 53 -7.85 10.60 9.92
N GLY A 54 -8.00 9.36 9.46
CA GLY A 54 -9.30 8.68 9.32
C GLY A 54 -10.08 9.02 8.05
N GLU A 55 -9.60 9.94 7.21
CA GLU A 55 -10.28 10.33 5.96
C GLU A 55 -10.45 9.14 5.02
N THR A 56 -11.68 8.89 4.57
CA THR A 56 -11.97 7.80 3.63
C THR A 56 -12.11 8.33 2.22
N CYS A 57 -11.17 7.95 1.36
CA CYS A 57 -11.16 8.32 -0.04
C CYS A 57 -11.94 7.29 -0.89
N SER A 58 -12.60 7.76 -1.95
CA SER A 58 -13.41 6.93 -2.84
C SER A 58 -12.62 6.13 -3.88
N SER A 59 -11.32 6.39 -4.03
CA SER A 59 -10.47 5.73 -5.02
C SER A 59 -8.98 5.81 -4.63
N ALA A 60 -8.18 4.96 -5.28
CA ALA A 60 -6.71 5.01 -5.17
C ALA A 60 -6.14 6.38 -5.57
N VAL A 61 -6.65 7.00 -6.65
CA VAL A 61 -6.18 8.32 -7.10
C VAL A 61 -6.48 9.39 -6.05
N ALA A 62 -7.71 9.41 -5.52
CA ALA A 62 -8.10 10.35 -4.47
C ALA A 62 -7.27 10.16 -3.19
N PHE A 63 -7.04 8.91 -2.79
CA PHE A 63 -6.21 8.57 -1.63
C PHE A 63 -4.77 9.06 -1.79
N ASN A 64 -4.16 8.81 -2.96
CA ASN A 64 -2.81 9.28 -3.22
C ASN A 64 -2.75 10.81 -3.20
N LEU A 65 -3.68 11.51 -3.87
CA LEU A 65 -3.75 12.97 -3.82
C LEU A 65 -3.92 13.50 -2.40
N HIS A 66 -4.68 12.82 -1.55
CA HIS A 66 -4.79 13.15 -0.12
C HIS A 66 -3.42 13.09 0.55
N LEU A 67 -2.62 12.02 0.37
CA LEU A 67 -1.28 11.91 0.97
C LEU A 67 -0.29 12.96 0.46
N TRP A 68 -0.40 13.39 -0.79
CA TRP A 68 0.48 14.42 -1.36
C TRP A 68 0.11 15.84 -0.90
N ARG A 69 -1.18 16.13 -0.76
CA ARG A 69 -1.68 17.49 -0.48
C ARG A 69 -1.89 17.76 1.00
N VAL A 70 -2.32 16.75 1.75
CA VAL A 70 -2.60 16.88 3.18
C VAL A 70 -1.34 16.49 3.92
N LYS A 71 -0.76 17.48 4.61
CA LYS A 71 0.33 17.22 5.54
C LYS A 71 -0.24 16.56 6.78
N HIS A 72 0.39 15.46 7.15
CA HIS A 72 0.18 14.83 8.43
C HIS A 72 1.44 15.06 9.25
N ASP A 73 1.33 15.89 10.28
CA ASP A 73 2.38 16.08 11.29
C ASP A 73 2.55 14.82 12.13
#